data_AF-A0A1M3BIQ9-F1
#
_entry.id   AF-A0A1M3BIQ9-F1
#
_cell.length_a   1.000
_cell.length_b   1.000
_cell.length_c   1.000
_cell.angle_alpha   90.00
_cell.angle_beta   90.00
_cell.angle_gamma   90.00
#
_symmetry.space_group_name_H-M   'P 1'
#
loop_
_entity.id
_entity.type
_entity.pdbx_description
1 polymer ?
#
loop_
_entity_poly.entity_id
_entity_poly.type
_entity_poly.pdbx_seq_one_letter_code
_entity_poly.pdbx_strand_id
1 'polypeptide(L)' 'MRELRNEGGEVVDRAARGERIIITRSGTPVAELQPLRPPLSADALLERARRLPPVDAVALREDIDELFPDDLDEMLGLS' A
#
# COMPACT_ATOMS: atom_id res chain seq x y z
N MET A 1 7.78 -23.01 1.55
CA MET A 1 7.05 -23.75 2.62
C MET A 1 7.96 -24.35 3.70
N ARG A 2 9.14 -24.89 3.39
CA ARG A 2 10.09 -25.41 4.41
C ARG A 2 10.74 -24.30 5.26
N GLU A 3 11.12 -23.18 4.64
CA GLU A 3 11.66 -21.98 5.32
C GLU A 3 10.69 -21.38 6.34
N LEU A 4 9.43 -21.11 5.96
CA LEU A 4 8.42 -20.59 6.90
C LEU A 4 8.14 -21.52 8.09
N ARG A 5 8.33 -22.84 7.93
CA ARG A 5 8.12 -23.81 9.00
C ARG A 5 9.30 -23.93 9.97
N ASN A 6 10.49 -23.48 9.58
CA ASN A 6 11.71 -23.57 10.40
C ASN A 6 12.20 -22.20 10.90
N GLU A 7 11.96 -21.13 10.13
CA GLU A 7 12.46 -19.76 10.35
C GLU A 7 11.31 -18.74 10.29
N GLY A 8 10.06 -19.18 10.47
CA GLY A 8 8.87 -18.32 10.33
C GLY A 8 8.92 -17.04 11.17
N GLY A 9 9.54 -17.09 12.36
CA GLY A 9 9.75 -15.91 13.20
C GLY A 9 10.64 -14.86 12.55
N GLU A 10 11.77 -15.28 11.97
CA GLU A 10 12.70 -14.36 11.30
C GLU A 10 12.07 -13.72 10.05
N VAL A 11 11.28 -14.49 9.29
CA VAL A 11 10.53 -13.98 8.14
C VAL A 11 9.52 -12.93 8.57
N VAL A 12 8.77 -13.16 9.65
CA VAL A 12 7.82 -12.17 10.18
C VAL A 12 8.55 -10.92 10.67
N ASP A 13 9.66 -11.07 11.38
CA ASP A 13 10.45 -9.94 11.88
C ASP A 13 11.03 -9.10 10.75
N ARG A 14 11.50 -9.74 9.67
CA ARG A 14 11.95 -9.07 8.45
C ARG A 14 10.82 -8.28 7.78
N ALA A 15 9.66 -8.89 7.63
CA ALA A 15 8.49 -8.20 7.08
C ALA A 15 8.08 -7.01 7.97
N ALA A 16 8.04 -7.20 9.29
CA ALA A 16 7.74 -6.12 10.24
C ALA A 16 8.73 -4.95 10.14
N ARG A 17 9.98 -5.19 9.74
CA ARG A 17 10.99 -4.15 9.50
C ARG A 17 10.86 -3.41 8.16
N GLY A 18 9.94 -3.80 7.28
CA GLY A 18 9.76 -3.15 5.99
C GLY A 18 9.95 -4.04 4.78
N GLU A 19 10.43 -5.27 4.95
CA GLU A 19 10.74 -6.14 3.82
C GLU A 19 9.47 -6.71 3.19
N ARG A 20 9.36 -6.64 1.85
CA ARG A 20 8.31 -7.32 1.09
C ARG A 20 8.79 -8.72 0.75
N ILE A 21 8.06 -9.73 1.21
CA ILE A 21 8.44 -11.14 1.04
C ILE A 21 7.39 -11.85 0.20
N ILE A 22 7.81 -12.45 -0.91
CA ILE A 22 6.94 -13.28 -1.75
C ILE A 22 6.99 -14.74 -1.28
N ILE A 23 5.84 -15.28 -0.93
CA ILE A 23 5.69 -16.67 -0.53
C ILE A 23 5.38 -17.50 -1.77
N THR A 24 6.21 -18.51 -2.02
CA THR A 24 6.04 -19.44 -3.16
C THR A 24 5.71 -20.87 -2.70
N ARG A 25 4.92 -21.56 -3.52
CA ARG A 25 4.65 -22.99 -3.42
C ARG A 25 5.00 -23.64 -4.76
N SER A 26 5.99 -24.53 -4.75
CA SER A 26 6.48 -25.20 -5.96
C SER A 26 6.89 -24.24 -7.08
N GLY A 27 7.52 -23.11 -6.72
CA GLY A 27 7.96 -22.07 -7.66
C GLY A 27 6.87 -21.07 -8.06
N THR A 28 5.61 -21.34 -7.73
CA THR A 28 4.48 -20.43 -8.00
C THR A 28 4.27 -19.47 -6.83
N PRO A 29 4.22 -18.14 -7.04
CA PRO A 29 3.80 -17.18 -6.01
C PRO A 29 2.37 -17.47 -5.52
N VAL A 30 2.17 -17.47 -4.20
CA VAL A 30 0.86 -17.76 -3.59
C VAL A 30 0.41 -16.71 -2.58
N ALA A 31 1.33 -15.91 -2.04
CA ALA A 31 1.01 -14.84 -1.10
C ALA A 31 2.16 -13.82 -1.02
N GLU A 32 1.86 -12.66 -0.47
CA GLU A 32 2.83 -11.65 -0.07
C GLU A 32 2.72 -11.39 1.43
N LEU A 33 3.87 -11.30 2.10
CA LEU A 33 3.97 -10.80 3.47
C LEU A 33 4.61 -9.41 3.43
N GLN A 34 3.90 -8.45 4.00
CA GLN A 34 4.31 -7.05 4.09
C GLN A 34 3.94 -6.50 5.48
N PRO A 35 4.65 -5.47 5.97
CA PRO A 35 4.32 -4.85 7.25
C PRO A 35 2.93 -4.22 7.19
N LEU A 36 2.17 -4.40 8.27
CA LEU A 36 0.96 -3.60 8.48
C LEU A 36 1.37 -2.18 8.85
N ARG A 37 0.89 -1.21 8.07
CA ARG A 37 1.07 0.20 8.38
C ARG A 37 -0.13 0.68 9.18
N PRO A 38 0.06 1.36 10.32
CA PRO A 38 -1.06 1.98 11.01
C PRO A 38 -1.73 3.00 10.08
N PRO A 39 -3.06 3.15 10.14
CA PRO A 39 -3.75 4.21 9.41
C PRO A 39 -3.18 5.56 9.83
N LEU A 40 -3.05 6.47 8.86
CA LEU A 40 -2.61 7.83 9.16
C LEU A 40 -3.69 8.54 9.97
N SER A 41 -3.29 9.25 11.03
CA SER A 41 -4.20 10.18 11.70
C SER A 41 -4.54 11.34 10.78
N ALA A 42 -5.69 11.98 11.00
CA ALA A 42 -6.07 13.20 10.29
C ALA A 42 -4.98 14.28 10.40
N ASP A 43 -4.37 14.44 11.58
CA ASP A 43 -3.27 15.37 11.79
C ASP A 43 -2.04 15.01 10.95
N ALA A 44 -1.66 13.73 10.89
CA ALA A 44 -0.54 13.29 10.07
C ALA A 44 -0.79 13.51 8.57
N LEU A 45 -2.04 13.36 8.13
CA LEU A 45 -2.45 13.69 6.76
C LEU A 45 -2.32 15.20 6.50
N LEU A 46 -2.82 16.05 7.40
CA LEU A 46 -2.72 17.50 7.28
C LEU A 46 -1.26 17.98 7.27
N GLU A 47 -0.40 17.45 8.14
CA GLU A 47 1.04 17.78 8.16
C GLU A 47 1.77 17.35 6.88
N ARG A 48 1.31 16.28 6.25
CA ARG A 48 1.87 15.85 4.96
C ARG A 48 1.35 16.74 3.82
N ALA A 49 0.07 17.08 3.85
CA ALA A 49 -0.56 17.96 2.86
C ALA A 49 0.08 19.35 2.85
N ARG A 50 0.43 19.91 4.02
CA ARG A 50 1.13 21.21 4.12
C ARG A 50 2.51 21.26 3.45
N ARG A 51 3.14 20.10 3.22
CA ARG A 51 4.44 19.98 2.56
C ARG A 51 4.33 19.77 1.04
N LEU A 52 3.12 19.58 0.53
CA LEU A 52 2.91 19.47 -0.90
C LEU A 52 3.03 20.85 -1.55
N PRO A 53 3.54 20.93 -2.79
CA PRO A 53 3.39 22.13 -3.59
C PRO A 53 1.90 22.46 -3.77
N PRO A 54 1.53 23.72 -4.06
CA PRO A 54 0.17 24.06 -4.43
C PRO A 54 -0.28 23.19 -5.61
N VAL A 55 -1.40 22.49 -5.44
CA VAL A 55 -2.01 21.66 -6.48
C VAL A 55 -3.39 22.23 -6.79
N ASP A 56 -3.70 22.39 -8.07
CA ASP A 56 -5.07 22.64 -8.51
C ASP A 56 -5.86 21.32 -8.41
N ALA A 57 -6.77 21.27 -7.45
CA ALA A 57 -7.55 20.07 -7.17
C ALA A 57 -8.51 19.70 -8.31
N VAL A 58 -8.98 20.68 -9.09
CA VAL A 58 -9.88 20.45 -10.22
C VAL A 58 -9.11 19.84 -11.38
N ALA A 59 -7.99 20.47 -11.76
CA ALA A 59 -7.15 19.96 -12.85
C ALA A 59 -6.58 18.57 -12.53
N LEU A 60 -6.10 18.36 -11.29
CA LEU A 60 -5.62 17.03 -10.87
C LEU A 60 -6.73 15.97 -10.96
N ARG A 61 -7.96 16.33 -10.61
CA ARG A 61 -9.08 15.39 -10.67
C ARG A 61 -9.37 15.01 -12.12
N GLU A 62 -9.44 15.99 -13.01
CA GLU A 62 -9.65 15.76 -14.45
C GLU A 62 -8.56 14.87 -15.05
N ASP A 63 -7.28 15.11 -14.72
CA ASP A 63 -6.15 14.28 -15.16
C ASP A 63 -6.30 12.82 -14.70
N ILE A 64 -6.72 12.58 -13.45
CA ILE A 64 -6.90 11.22 -12.92
C ILE A 64 -8.13 10.56 -13.56
N ASP A 65 -9.24 11.29 -13.73
CA ASP A 65 -10.44 10.80 -14.43
C ASP A 65 -10.13 10.41 -15.89
N GLU A 66 -9.25 11.15 -16.57
CA GLU A 66 -8.79 10.81 -17.93
C GLU A 66 -7.93 9.54 -17.95
N LEU A 67 -7.02 9.39 -16.98
CA LEU A 67 -6.07 8.28 -16.93
C LEU A 67 -6.67 6.98 -16.38
N PHE A 68 -7.66 7.08 -15.48
CA PHE A 68 -8.26 5.96 -14.75
C PHE A 68 -9.79 6.08 -14.72
N PRO A 69 -10.45 5.90 -15.87
CA PRO A 69 -11.89 6.18 -16.04
C PRO A 69 -12.81 5.29 -15.19
N ASP A 70 -12.33 4.15 -14.68
CA ASP A 70 -13.13 3.20 -13.88
C ASP A 70 -12.75 3.18 -12.37
N ASP A 71 -11.69 3.85 -11.94
CA ASP A 71 -11.12 3.64 -10.59
C ASP A 71 -11.58 4.68 -9.55
N LEU A 72 -11.98 5.88 -9.95
CA LEU A 72 -12.10 6.99 -8.99
C LEU A 72 -13.29 6.90 -8.05
N ASP A 73 -14.41 6.32 -8.49
CA ASP A 73 -15.59 6.10 -7.64
C ASP A 73 -15.34 4.97 -6.63
N GLU A 74 -14.56 3.95 -7.01
CA GLU A 74 -14.17 2.83 -6.15
C GLU A 74 -13.06 3.23 -5.16
N MET A 75 -12.08 4.03 -5.59
CA MET A 75 -10.98 4.53 -4.75
C MET A 75 -11.44 5.53 -3.67
N LEU A 76 -12.47 6.33 -3.94
CA LEU A 76 -13.01 7.29 -2.97
C LEU A 76 -14.10 6.71 -2.07
N GLY A 77 -14.52 5.47 -2.32
CA GLY A 77 -15.56 4.80 -1.54
C GLY A 77 -16.89 5.56 -1.58
N LEU A 78 -17.23 6.17 -2.71
CA LEU A 78 -18.44 6.98 -2.90
C LEU A 78 -19.62 6.17 -3.48
N SER A 79 -19.47 4.85 -3.66
CA SER A 79 -20.54 3.93 -4.07
C SER A 79 -21.31 3.32 -2.90
#